data_AF-A0A183D8J2-F1
#
_entry.id   AF-A0A183D8J2-F1
#
_cell.length_a   1.000
_cell.length_b   1.000
_cell.length_c   1.000
_cell.angle_alpha   90.00
_cell.angle_beta   90.00
_cell.angle_gamma   90.00
#
_symmetry.space_group_name_H-M   'P 1'
#
loop_
_entity.id
_entity.type
_entity.pdbx_description
1 polymer ?
#
loop_
_entity_poly.entity_id
_entity_poly.type
_entity_poly.pdbx_seq_one_letter_code
_entity_poly.pdbx_strand_id
1 'polypeptide(L)'
;MLFEYVPGGELFSYLRSAQRFSNSASRFYASEIVLALEYLHSNNIVYRDLKPENLMLTENGHMKLTDFGFAKVISDRTYTLCGTPEYLAPEIIDDQGYGTAVDWWSLGILIYEMLVGVPPFRGDSLSDIYAEVMTGRARFLRNMDLSAK
;
A
#
# COMPACT_ATOMS: atom_id res chain seq x y z
N MET A 1 -7.70 -1.03 22.12
CA MET A 1 -7.26 -2.43 21.95
C MET A 1 -5.84 -2.54 22.47
N LEU A 2 -5.44 -3.65 23.08
CA LEU A 2 -4.07 -3.92 23.50
C LEU A 2 -3.47 -4.95 22.54
N PHE A 3 -2.37 -4.62 21.89
CA PHE A 3 -1.67 -5.50 20.94
C PHE A 3 -0.29 -5.86 21.45
N GLU A 4 0.34 -6.87 20.85
CA GLU A 4 1.75 -7.15 21.06
C GLU A 4 2.61 -5.95 20.63
N TYR A 5 3.74 -5.75 21.29
CA TYR A 5 4.70 -4.72 20.93
C TYR A 5 5.61 -5.22 19.79
N VAL A 6 5.74 -4.41 18.73
CA VAL A 6 6.61 -4.69 17.58
C VAL A 6 7.80 -3.72 17.61
N PRO A 7 9.01 -4.17 18.01
CA PRO A 7 10.10 -3.27 18.39
C PRO A 7 10.83 -2.60 17.23
N GLY A 8 10.74 -3.14 16.01
CA GLY A 8 11.50 -2.63 14.86
C GLY A 8 10.93 -1.36 14.25
N GLY A 9 9.74 -0.91 14.68
CA GLY A 9 9.12 0.34 14.21
C GLY A 9 8.52 0.23 12.80
N GLU A 10 8.11 1.38 12.26
CA GLU A 10 7.39 1.48 10.99
C GLU A 10 8.35 1.42 9.79
N LEU A 11 7.95 0.71 8.72
CA LEU A 11 8.65 0.68 7.43
C LEU A 11 8.83 2.08 6.85
N PHE A 12 7.86 2.98 7.09
CA PHE A 12 7.92 4.40 6.72
C PHE A 12 9.23 5.07 7.14
N SER A 13 9.64 4.89 8.40
CA SER A 13 10.84 5.53 8.95
C SER A 13 12.11 5.06 8.24
N TYR A 14 12.20 3.77 7.94
CA TYR A 14 13.33 3.20 7.19
C TYR A 14 13.34 3.68 5.75
N LEU A 15 12.18 3.74 5.10
CA LEU A 15 12.07 4.19 3.71
C LEU A 15 12.48 5.66 3.59
N ARG A 16 12.01 6.52 4.50
CA ARG A 16 12.38 7.95 4.52
C ARG A 16 13.87 8.14 4.76
N SER A 17 14.46 7.36 5.66
CA SER A 17 15.90 7.39 5.94
C SER A 17 16.74 6.91 4.75
N ALA A 18 16.35 5.81 4.11
CA ALA A 18 17.04 5.23 2.96
C ALA A 18 16.79 6.00 1.65
N GLN A 19 15.81 6.91 1.63
CA GLN A 19 15.22 7.59 0.47
C GLN A 19 14.50 6.66 -0.50
N ARG A 20 15.01 5.44 -0.73
CA ARG A 20 14.39 4.35 -1.48
C ARG A 20 15.05 3.03 -1.12
N PHE A 21 14.35 1.93 -1.35
CA PHE A 21 14.88 0.58 -1.18
C PHE A 21 15.48 0.02 -2.47
N SER A 22 16.32 -1.00 -2.31
CA SER A 22 16.83 -1.79 -3.42
C SER A 22 15.74 -2.74 -3.95
N ASN A 23 15.89 -3.20 -5.20
CA ASN A 23 14.96 -4.18 -5.78
C ASN A 23 14.82 -5.45 -4.93
N SER A 24 15.90 -5.90 -4.29
CA SER A 24 15.87 -7.09 -3.44
C SER A 24 15.06 -6.85 -2.16
N ALA A 25 15.24 -5.70 -1.51
CA ALA A 25 14.49 -5.35 -0.31
C ALA A 25 13.00 -5.09 -0.64
N SER A 26 12.71 -4.31 -1.68
CA SER A 26 11.32 -4.07 -2.12
C SER A 26 10.61 -5.36 -2.48
N ARG A 27 11.28 -6.29 -3.18
CA ARG A 27 10.71 -7.61 -3.51
C ARG A 27 10.49 -8.47 -2.28
N PHE A 28 11.42 -8.48 -1.33
CA PHE A 28 11.28 -9.23 -0.09
C PHE A 28 10.01 -8.78 0.67
N TYR A 29 9.88 -7.48 0.92
CA TYR A 29 8.72 -6.94 1.62
C TYR A 29 7.42 -7.12 0.81
N ALA A 30 7.42 -6.85 -0.49
CA ALA A 30 6.26 -7.08 -1.33
C ALA A 30 5.77 -8.54 -1.27
N SER A 31 6.69 -9.52 -1.20
CA SER A 31 6.34 -10.93 -1.10
C SER A 31 5.59 -11.24 0.20
N GLU A 32 6.01 -10.67 1.33
CA GLU A 32 5.31 -10.86 2.61
C GLU A 32 3.92 -10.24 2.60
N ILE A 33 3.76 -9.06 1.99
CA ILE A 33 2.46 -8.38 1.88
C ILE A 33 1.52 -9.16 0.97
N VAL A 34 2.02 -9.71 -0.15
CA VAL A 34 1.23 -10.58 -1.03
C VAL A 34 0.62 -11.74 -0.24
N LEU A 35 1.43 -12.43 0.57
CA LEU A 35 0.97 -13.55 1.40
C LEU A 35 -0.06 -13.09 2.46
N ALA A 36 0.17 -11.93 3.07
CA ALA A 36 -0.76 -11.38 4.05
C ALA A 36 -2.11 -11.00 3.44
N LEU A 37 -2.10 -10.35 2.26
CA LEU A 37 -3.31 -9.99 1.51
C LEU A 37 -4.04 -11.23 1.01
N GLU A 38 -3.34 -12.22 0.45
CA GLU A 38 -3.93 -13.50 0.03
C GLU A 38 -4.67 -14.16 1.20
N TYR A 39 -4.06 -14.21 2.37
CA TYR A 39 -4.70 -14.73 3.58
C TYR A 39 -5.98 -13.95 3.95
N LEU A 40 -5.93 -12.61 3.97
CA LEU A 40 -7.11 -11.79 4.28
C LEU A 40 -8.23 -11.99 3.25
N HIS A 41 -7.88 -11.98 1.97
CA HIS A 41 -8.83 -12.12 0.87
C HIS A 41 -9.48 -13.50 0.86
N SER A 42 -8.76 -14.56 1.23
CA SER A 42 -9.33 -15.91 1.41
C SER A 42 -10.40 -15.98 2.52
N ASN A 43 -10.39 -15.03 3.45
CA ASN A 43 -11.38 -14.87 4.51
C ASN A 43 -12.42 -13.78 4.18
N ASN A 44 -12.49 -13.31 2.93
CA ASN A 44 -13.33 -12.22 2.47
C ASN A 44 -13.11 -10.90 3.23
N ILE A 45 -11.89 -10.65 3.70
CA ILE A 45 -11.50 -9.41 4.37
C ILE A 45 -10.76 -8.53 3.37
N VAL A 46 -11.23 -7.30 3.16
CA VAL A 46 -10.47 -6.25 2.45
C VAL A 46 -9.79 -5.34 3.48
N TYR A 47 -8.52 -5.01 3.30
CA TYR A 47 -7.70 -4.30 4.29
C TYR A 47 -7.84 -2.77 4.20
N ARG A 48 -7.78 -2.20 2.99
CA ARG A 48 -8.12 -0.80 2.63
C ARG A 48 -7.24 0.33 3.17
N ASP A 49 -6.16 0.04 3.90
CA ASP A 49 -5.20 1.08 4.35
C ASP A 49 -3.74 0.63 4.25
N LEU A 50 -3.37 0.00 3.14
CA LEU A 50 -1.98 -0.39 2.90
C LEU A 50 -1.12 0.84 2.62
N LYS A 51 -0.15 1.09 3.49
CA LYS A 51 0.86 2.17 3.41
C LYS A 51 2.05 1.86 4.31
N PRO A 52 3.23 2.49 4.13
CA PRO A 52 4.42 2.21 4.92
C PRO A 52 4.26 2.41 6.43
N GLU A 53 3.36 3.30 6.86
CA GLU A 53 3.05 3.60 8.26
C GLU A 53 2.33 2.44 8.95
N ASN A 54 1.58 1.63 8.20
CA ASN A 54 0.83 0.49 8.73
C ASN A 54 1.58 -0.84 8.60
N LEU A 55 2.87 -0.78 8.27
CA LEU A 55 3.77 -1.92 8.14
C LEU A 55 4.86 -1.81 9.20
N MET A 56 4.82 -2.69 10.20
CA MET A 56 5.81 -2.70 11.27
C MET A 56 6.84 -3.80 11.06
N LEU A 57 8.10 -3.52 11.38
CA LEU A 57 9.19 -4.49 11.33
C LEU A 57 9.37 -5.17 12.70
N THR A 58 9.45 -6.49 12.67
CA THR A 58 9.85 -7.30 13.83
C THR A 58 11.36 -7.18 14.08
N GLU A 59 11.83 -7.68 15.22
CA GLU A 59 13.26 -7.71 15.57
C GLU A 59 14.12 -8.45 14.52
N ASN A 60 13.53 -9.44 13.84
CA ASN A 60 14.20 -10.23 12.80
C ASN A 60 14.06 -9.63 11.40
N GLY A 61 13.46 -8.44 11.26
CA GLY A 61 13.30 -7.74 9.98
C GLY A 61 12.12 -8.20 9.10
N HIS A 62 11.26 -9.09 9.59
CA HIS A 62 10.01 -9.47 8.92
C HIS A 62 8.89 -8.47 9.22
N MET A 63 7.92 -8.36 8.32
CA MET A 63 6.80 -7.43 8.48
C MET A 63 5.60 -8.00 9.23
N LYS A 64 4.89 -7.09 9.90
CA LYS A 64 3.54 -7.28 10.42
C LYS A 64 2.64 -6.15 9.91
N LEU A 65 1.47 -6.51 9.38
CA LEU A 65 0.39 -5.56 9.14
C LEU A 65 -0.20 -5.12 10.48
N THR A 66 -0.38 -3.81 10.63
CA THR A 66 -1.06 -3.21 11.79
C THR A 66 -2.30 -2.45 11.36
N ASP A 67 -2.96 -1.75 12.27
CA ASP A 67 -4.13 -0.90 12.01
C ASP A 67 -5.20 -1.50 11.05
N PHE A 68 -6.10 -2.30 11.64
CA PHE A 68 -7.24 -2.87 10.92
C PHE A 68 -8.48 -1.95 11.00
N GLY A 69 -8.31 -0.65 11.30
CA GLY A 69 -9.42 0.29 11.46
C GLY A 69 -10.30 0.44 10.22
N PHE A 70 -9.73 0.26 9.03
CA PHE A 70 -10.49 0.20 7.77
C PHE A 70 -10.69 -1.22 7.25
N ALA A 71 -10.20 -2.27 7.91
CA ALA A 71 -10.44 -3.62 7.42
C ALA A 71 -11.94 -3.96 7.50
N LYS A 72 -12.45 -4.75 6.55
CA LYS A 72 -13.87 -5.10 6.50
C LYS A 72 -14.10 -6.47 5.88
N VAL A 73 -14.94 -7.28 6.51
CA VAL A 73 -15.49 -8.49 5.89
C VAL A 73 -16.53 -8.07 4.86
N ILE A 74 -16.39 -8.52 3.62
CA ILE A 74 -17.28 -8.20 2.51
C ILE A 74 -17.88 -9.48 1.93
N SER A 75 -19.11 -9.41 1.39
CA SER A 75 -19.71 -10.52 0.64
C SER A 75 -19.53 -10.38 -0.88
N ASP A 76 -19.41 -9.15 -1.37
CA ASP A 76 -19.18 -8.82 -2.77
C ASP A 76 -18.49 -7.45 -2.88
N ARG A 77 -19.25 -6.36 -2.69
CA ARG A 77 -18.73 -4.98 -2.78
C ARG A 77 -18.99 -4.16 -1.51
N THR A 78 -18.19 -3.11 -1.34
CA THR A 78 -18.44 -2.04 -0.38
C THR A 78 -18.24 -0.66 -1.03
N TYR A 79 -18.74 0.40 -0.38
CA TYR A 79 -18.87 1.75 -0.97
C TYR A 79 -18.28 2.85 -0.07
N THR A 80 -17.75 2.49 1.10
CA THR A 80 -17.21 3.50 2.02
C THR A 80 -15.94 4.11 1.44
N LEU A 81 -15.92 5.41 1.21
CA LEU A 81 -14.70 6.14 0.88
C LEU A 81 -13.79 6.19 2.13
N CYS A 82 -12.72 5.40 2.13
CA CYS A 82 -11.73 5.35 3.22
C CYS A 82 -10.38 4.90 2.69
N GLY A 83 -9.33 5.18 3.46
CA GLY A 83 -7.93 4.92 3.10
C GLY A 83 -7.13 6.20 2.99
N THR A 84 -5.89 6.07 2.55
CA THR A 84 -4.95 7.18 2.40
C THR A 84 -4.95 7.68 0.95
N PRO A 85 -5.12 8.99 0.67
CA PRO A 85 -5.38 9.52 -0.68
C PRO A 85 -4.44 9.02 -1.78
N GLU A 86 -3.13 8.99 -1.52
CA GLU A 86 -2.10 8.56 -2.47
C GLU A 86 -2.16 7.06 -2.82
N TYR A 87 -2.87 6.29 -2.00
CA TYR A 87 -3.02 4.84 -2.08
C TYR A 87 -4.41 4.38 -2.56
N LEU A 88 -5.35 5.31 -2.75
CA LEU A 88 -6.71 4.99 -3.18
C LEU A 88 -6.74 4.50 -4.62
N ALA A 89 -7.51 3.44 -4.84
CA ALA A 89 -7.82 2.91 -6.16
C ALA A 89 -8.83 3.83 -6.89
N PRO A 90 -8.77 3.93 -8.23
CA PRO A 90 -9.66 4.80 -8.99
C PRO A 90 -11.15 4.47 -8.80
N GLU A 91 -11.50 3.18 -8.63
CA GLU A 91 -12.87 2.75 -8.38
C GLU A 91 -13.41 3.16 -6.99
N ILE A 92 -12.53 3.44 -6.02
CA ILE A 92 -12.92 4.02 -4.73
C ILE A 92 -13.26 5.51 -4.91
N ILE A 93 -12.44 6.23 -5.71
CA ILE A 93 -12.61 7.67 -5.96
C ILE A 93 -13.87 7.94 -6.80
N ASP A 94 -14.18 7.06 -7.76
CA ASP A 94 -15.33 7.17 -8.66
C ASP A 94 -16.61 6.52 -8.11
N ASP A 95 -16.63 6.13 -6.82
CA ASP A 95 -17.79 5.56 -6.11
C ASP A 95 -18.45 4.36 -6.83
N GLN A 96 -17.67 3.54 -7.53
CA GLN A 96 -18.18 2.42 -8.32
C GLN A 96 -18.57 1.20 -7.46
N GLY A 97 -18.32 1.27 -6.15
CA GLY A 97 -18.27 0.11 -5.27
C GLY A 97 -17.05 -0.77 -5.56
N TYR A 98 -16.49 -1.40 -4.55
CA TYR A 98 -15.21 -2.09 -4.71
C TYR A 98 -15.08 -3.33 -3.82
N GLY A 99 -14.20 -4.24 -4.22
CA GLY A 99 -13.88 -5.49 -3.52
C GLY A 99 -12.42 -5.54 -3.11
N THR A 100 -11.83 -6.74 -3.05
CA THR A 100 -10.43 -6.94 -2.63
C THR A 100 -9.39 -6.39 -3.61
N ALA A 101 -9.77 -6.08 -4.86
CA ALA A 101 -8.88 -5.55 -5.89
C ALA A 101 -8.16 -4.25 -5.48
N VAL A 102 -8.78 -3.45 -4.61
CA VAL A 102 -8.20 -2.18 -4.15
C VAL A 102 -6.92 -2.37 -3.32
N ASP A 103 -6.79 -3.49 -2.60
CA ASP A 103 -5.57 -3.78 -1.86
C ASP A 103 -4.39 -4.09 -2.81
N TRP A 104 -4.68 -4.70 -3.97
CA TRP A 104 -3.66 -4.94 -5.01
C TRP A 104 -3.22 -3.64 -5.69
N TRP A 105 -4.15 -2.70 -5.88
CA TRP A 105 -3.80 -1.34 -6.32
C TRP A 105 -2.85 -0.68 -5.31
N SER A 106 -3.24 -0.63 -4.03
CA SER A 106 -2.41 -0.04 -2.98
C SER A 106 -1.05 -0.74 -2.84
N LEU A 107 -0.96 -2.06 -3.09
CA LEU A 107 0.31 -2.77 -3.15
C LEU A 107 1.19 -2.26 -4.30
N GLY A 108 0.61 -2.01 -5.47
CA GLY A 108 1.33 -1.40 -6.60
C GLY A 108 1.91 -0.02 -6.26
N ILE A 109 1.12 0.83 -5.59
CA ILE A 109 1.56 2.13 -5.07
C ILE A 109 2.72 1.95 -4.09
N LEU A 110 2.60 1.01 -3.16
CA LEU A 110 3.62 0.75 -2.14
C LEU A 110 4.93 0.26 -2.75
N ILE A 111 4.87 -0.67 -3.71
CA ILE A 111 6.06 -1.17 -4.42
C ILE A 111 6.75 -0.02 -5.16
N TYR A 112 5.96 0.82 -5.84
CA TYR A 112 6.49 2.01 -6.50
C TYR A 112 7.16 2.94 -5.48
N GLU A 113 6.51 3.25 -4.36
CA GLU A 113 7.05 4.13 -3.33
C GLU A 113 8.33 3.54 -2.70
N MET A 114 8.41 2.23 -2.49
CA MET A 114 9.66 1.59 -2.05
C MET A 114 10.80 1.75 -3.06
N LEU A 115 10.53 1.66 -4.37
CA LEU A 115 11.55 1.74 -5.42
C LEU A 115 11.97 3.17 -5.78
N VAL A 116 11.04 4.12 -5.68
CA VAL A 116 11.20 5.51 -6.13
C VAL A 116 11.40 6.47 -4.95
N GLY A 117 10.93 6.09 -3.75
CA GLY A 117 11.00 6.89 -2.52
C GLY A 117 9.77 7.73 -2.22
N VAL A 118 8.88 7.85 -3.20
CA VAL A 118 7.65 8.65 -3.15
C VAL A 118 6.55 7.95 -3.94
N PRO A 119 5.27 8.15 -3.59
CA PRO A 119 4.16 7.54 -4.33
C PRO A 119 4.08 8.09 -5.77
N PRO A 120 3.49 7.33 -6.72
CA PRO A 120 3.43 7.70 -8.12
C PRO A 120 2.47 8.87 -8.40
N PHE A 121 1.41 9.02 -7.61
CA PHE A 121 0.39 10.05 -7.75
C PHE A 121 0.49 11.02 -6.58
N ARG A 122 0.70 12.31 -6.88
CA ARG A 122 0.94 13.36 -5.89
C ARG A 122 0.35 14.68 -6.40
N GLY A 123 0.00 15.56 -5.47
CA GLY A 123 -0.51 16.89 -5.78
C GLY A 123 -0.52 17.77 -4.53
N ASP A 124 -0.76 19.06 -4.72
CA ASP A 124 -0.81 20.03 -3.62
C ASP A 124 -2.16 19.99 -2.89
N SER A 125 -3.19 19.44 -3.52
CA SER A 125 -4.52 19.21 -2.95
C SER A 125 -5.01 17.77 -3.17
N LEU A 126 -6.02 17.36 -2.40
CA LEU A 126 -6.70 16.08 -2.60
C LEU A 126 -7.26 15.92 -4.01
N SER A 127 -7.83 17.01 -4.55
CA SER A 127 -8.38 17.03 -5.91
C SER A 127 -7.30 16.76 -6.96
N ASP A 128 -6.08 17.28 -6.76
CA ASP A 128 -4.95 17.05 -7.67
C ASP A 128 -4.47 15.60 -7.61
N ILE A 129 -4.36 15.03 -6.40
CA ILE A 129 -4.00 13.61 -6.22
C ILE A 129 -5.02 12.71 -6.92
N TYR A 130 -6.32 12.97 -6.70
CA TYR A 130 -7.38 12.19 -7.33
C TYR A 130 -7.36 12.32 -8.85
N ALA A 131 -7.14 13.52 -9.39
CA ALA A 131 -7.00 13.72 -10.83
C ALA A 131 -5.85 12.87 -11.40
N GLU A 132 -4.68 12.87 -10.75
CA GLU A 132 -3.53 12.06 -11.17
C GLU A 132 -3.81 10.55 -11.10
N VAL A 133 -4.43 10.07 -10.01
CA VAL A 133 -4.84 8.66 -9.86
C VAL A 133 -5.76 8.25 -11.01
N MET A 134 -6.74 9.08 -11.35
CA MET A 134 -7.69 8.81 -12.44
C MET A 134 -7.03 8.80 -13.83
N THR A 135 -5.85 9.42 -14.01
CA THR A 135 -5.09 9.25 -15.25
C THR A 135 -4.44 7.88 -15.38
N GLY A 136 -4.08 7.24 -14.25
CA GLY A 136 -3.33 5.99 -14.18
C GLY A 136 -1.89 6.07 -14.71
N ARG A 137 -1.35 7.26 -14.99
CA ARG A 137 -0.04 7.43 -15.66
C ARG A 137 1.12 7.57 -14.67
N ALA A 138 1.58 6.46 -14.09
CA ALA A 138 2.78 6.44 -13.25
C ALA A 138 4.07 6.73 -14.06
N ARG A 139 4.98 7.53 -13.49
CA ARG A 139 6.23 7.95 -14.16
C ARG A 139 7.45 7.19 -13.64
N PHE A 140 7.89 6.18 -14.38
CA PHE A 140 9.06 5.39 -14.00
C PHE A 140 10.39 6.10 -14.33
N LEU A 141 11.35 6.06 -13.39
CA LEU A 141 12.72 6.54 -13.62
C LEU A 141 13.38 5.73 -14.75
N ARG A 142 14.09 6.42 -15.65
CA ARG A 142 14.75 5.78 -16.81
C ARG A 142 15.69 4.64 -16.41
N ASN A 143 16.39 4.83 -15.30
CA ASN A 143 17.41 3.90 -14.78
C ASN A 143 16.83 2.85 -13.80
N MET A 144 15.50 2.75 -13.66
CA MET A 144 14.92 1.60 -12.97
C MET A 144 15.14 0.32 -13.77
N ASP A 145 15.44 -0.75 -13.04
CA ASP A 145 15.56 -2.10 -13.57
C ASP A 145 14.29 -2.46 -14.36
N LEU A 146 14.47 -3.13 -15.51
CA LEU A 146 13.35 -3.55 -16.35
C LEU A 146 12.45 -4.53 -15.61
N SER A 147 12.99 -5.35 -14.71
CA SER A 147 12.16 -6.24 -13.88
C SER A 147 11.37 -5.52 -12.79
N ALA A 148 11.60 -4.21 -12.61
CA ALA A 148 10.93 -3.35 -11.64
C ALA A 148 10.01 -2.31 -12.32
N LYS A 149 9.86 -2.39 -13.65
CA LYS A 149 8.91 -1.62 -14.45
C LYS A 149 7.76 -2.54 -14.87
#